data_AF-A0A7Y5FKB8-F1
#
_entry.id   AF-A0A7Y5FKB8-F1
#
_cell.length_a   1.000
_cell.length_b   1.000
_cell.length_c   1.000
_cell.angle_alpha   90.00
_cell.angle_beta   90.00
_cell.angle_gamma   90.00
#
_symmetry.space_group_name_H-M   'P 1'
#
loop_
_entity.id
_entity.type
_entity.pdbx_description
1 polymer ?
#
loop_
_entity_poly.entity_id
_entity_poly.type
_entity_poly.pdbx_seq_one_letter_code
_entity_poly.pdbx_strand_id
1 'polypeptide(L)' 'MRDLITSKLLNQREQLLAYVRRKVSDSALAEDVLQDSLLKALRAAPELRDEEKLVPWFYRILNNAITDVYRRRQVEA' A
#
# COMPACT_ATOMS: atom_id res chain seq x y z
N MET A 1 -8.64 17.65 -6.80
CA MET A 1 -8.14 16.34 -7.31
C MET A 1 -7.16 15.67 -6.35
N ARG A 2 -5.98 16.25 -6.08
CA ARG A 2 -4.95 15.65 -5.19
C ARG A 2 -5.48 15.29 -3.79
N ASP A 3 -6.29 16.16 -3.22
CA ASP A 3 -6.85 15.97 -1.87
C ASP A 3 -7.97 14.92 -1.84
N LEU A 4 -8.67 14.71 -2.96
CA LEU A 4 -9.74 13.71 -3.07
C LEU A 4 -9.16 12.29 -3.16
N ILE A 5 -8.13 12.11 -4.00
CA ILE A 5 -7.37 10.86 -4.11
C ILE A 5 -6.73 10.48 -2.77
N THR A 6 -6.13 11.45 -2.10
CA THR A 6 -5.53 11.28 -0.77
C THR A 6 -6.58 10.85 0.25
N SER A 7 -7.70 11.58 0.32
CA SER A 7 -8.79 11.27 1.24
C SER A 7 -9.39 9.88 0.98
N LYS A 8 -9.53 9.48 -0.29
CA LYS A 8 -10.07 8.15 -0.66
C LYS A 8 -9.21 7.00 -0.15
N LEU A 9 -7.87 7.10 -0.27
CA LEU A 9 -6.96 6.09 0.25
C LEU A 9 -6.90 6.09 1.78
N LEU A 10 -6.83 7.28 2.40
CA LEU A 10 -6.79 7.39 3.86
C LEU A 10 -8.06 6.86 4.53
N ASN A 11 -9.23 7.09 3.92
CA ASN A 11 -10.50 6.54 4.40
C ASN A 11 -10.56 5.00 4.34
N GLN A 12 -9.73 4.37 3.49
CA GLN A 12 -9.64 2.91 3.38
C GLN A 12 -8.47 2.32 4.19
N ARG A 13 -7.71 3.13 4.92
CA ARG A 13 -6.48 2.71 5.60
C ARG A 13 -6.67 1.47 6.46
N GLU A 14 -7.74 1.41 7.27
CA GLU A 14 -7.98 0.27 8.16
C GLU A 14 -8.26 -1.03 7.40
N GLN A 15 -9.01 -0.95 6.30
CA GLN A 15 -9.28 -2.12 5.45
C GLN A 15 -8.00 -2.60 4.74
N LEU A 16 -7.19 -1.65 4.27
CA LEU A 16 -5.90 -1.92 3.64
C LEU A 16 -4.91 -2.52 4.65
N LEU A 17 -4.90 -2.03 5.90
CA LEU A 17 -4.07 -2.58 6.97
C LEU A 17 -4.49 -4.01 7.33
N ALA A 18 -5.80 -4.26 7.45
CA ALA A 18 -6.32 -5.60 7.67
C ALA A 18 -5.92 -6.56 6.54
N TYR A 19 -5.93 -6.09 5.28
CA TYR A 19 -5.46 -6.87 4.14
C TYR A 19 -3.97 -7.21 4.24
N VAL A 20 -3.11 -6.24 4.59
CA VAL A 20 -1.67 -6.47 4.74
C VAL A 20 -1.38 -7.41 5.91
N ARG A 21 -2.04 -7.23 7.06
CA ARG A 21 -1.88 -8.09 8.25
C ARG A 21 -2.26 -9.55 8.01
N ARG A 22 -3.18 -9.82 7.07
CA ARG A 22 -3.48 -11.21 6.63
C ARG A 22 -2.34 -11.85 5.83
N LYS A 23 -1.44 -11.05 5.29
CA LYS A 23 -0.33 -11.48 4.43
C LYS A 23 1.03 -11.33 5.08
N VAL A 24 1.19 -10.47 6.08
CA VAL A 24 2.42 -10.21 6.82
C VAL A 24 2.11 -10.39 8.29
N SER A 25 2.64 -11.45 8.90
CA SER A 25 2.32 -11.85 10.27
C SER A 25 2.87 -10.90 11.34
N ASP A 26 3.97 -10.22 11.03
CA ASP A 26 4.54 -9.19 11.89
C ASP A 26 3.72 -7.91 11.78
N SER A 27 3.13 -7.49 12.90
CA SER A 27 2.21 -6.34 12.92
C SER A 27 2.92 -5.02 12.68
N ALA A 28 4.16 -4.85 13.16
CA ALA A 28 4.93 -3.62 12.93
C ALA A 28 5.32 -3.53 11.45
N LEU A 29 5.82 -4.63 10.89
CA LEU A 29 6.18 -4.68 9.47
C LEU A 29 4.96 -4.50 8.56
N ALA A 30 3.78 -5.01 8.94
CA ALA A 30 2.55 -4.77 8.20
C ALA A 30 2.17 -3.28 8.15
N GLU A 31 2.37 -2.55 9.26
CA GLU A 31 2.15 -1.10 9.29
C GLU A 31 3.16 -0.35 8.43
N ASP A 32 4.44 -0.73 8.49
CA ASP A 32 5.49 -0.16 7.65
C ASP A 32 5.20 -0.36 6.16
N VAL A 33 4.83 -1.58 5.76
CA VAL A 33 4.46 -1.90 4.37
C VAL A 33 3.31 -1.02 3.88
N LEU A 34 2.27 -0.84 4.70
CA LEU A 34 1.14 0.01 4.35
C LEU A 34 1.58 1.47 4.24
N GLN A 35 2.34 1.97 5.21
CA GLN A 35 2.79 3.36 5.26
C GLN A 35 3.65 3.71 4.05
N ASP A 36 4.64 2.88 3.73
CA ASP A 36 5.50 3.05 2.56
C ASP A 36 4.71 3.02 1.25
N SER A 37 3.74 2.10 1.15
CA SER A 37 2.88 1.99 -0.02
C SER A 37 2.01 3.23 -0.19
N LEU A 38 1.42 3.75 0.89
CA LEU A 38 0.67 5.01 0.88
C LEU A 38 1.55 6.18 0.45
N LEU A 39 2.77 6.30 0.98
CA LEU A 39 3.71 7.36 0.57
C LEU A 39 4.04 7.28 -0.93
N LYS A 40 4.32 6.08 -1.46
CA LYS A 40 4.53 5.85 -2.90
C LYS A 40 3.30 6.26 -3.71
N ALA A 41 2.12 5.87 -3.25
CA ALA A 41 0.87 6.16 -3.92
C ALA A 41 0.58 7.66 -3.96
N LEU A 42 0.78 8.39 -2.85
CA LEU A 42 0.57 9.84 -2.79
C LEU A 42 1.54 10.61 -3.69
N ARG A 43 2.76 10.12 -3.87
CA ARG A 43 3.75 10.71 -4.78
C ARG A 43 3.40 10.50 -6.26
N ALA A 44 2.87 9.33 -6.62
CA ALA A 44 2.52 8.99 -8.01
C ALA A 44 1.05 9.31 -8.38
N ALA A 45 0.18 9.54 -7.40
CA ALA A 45 -1.22 9.90 -7.57
C ALA A 45 -1.49 11.09 -8.53
N PRO A 46 -0.65 12.15 -8.60
CA PRO A 46 -0.86 13.25 -9.54
C PRO A 46 -0.86 12.83 -11.01
N GLU A 47 -0.27 11.67 -11.33
CA GLU A 47 -0.22 11.11 -12.69
C GLU A 47 -1.43 10.23 -13.02
N LEU A 48 -2.24 9.84 -12.01
CA LEU A 48 -3.46 9.09 -12.25
C LEU A 48 -4.53 10.00 -12.87
N ARG A 49 -4.91 9.67 -14.11
CA ARG A 49 -5.99 10.34 -14.84
C ARG A 49 -7.38 9.81 -14.50
N ASP A 50 -7.46 8.70 -13.77
CA ASP A 50 -8.68 7.94 -13.52
C ASP A 50 -8.75 7.50 -12.04
N GLU A 51 -9.63 8.15 -11.27
CA GLU A 51 -9.80 7.92 -9.83
C GLU A 51 -10.46 6.57 -9.50
N GLU A 52 -11.12 5.93 -10.47
CA GLU A 52 -11.72 4.60 -10.27
C GLU A 52 -10.64 3.51 -10.26
N LYS A 53 -9.56 3.74 -11.02
CA LYS A 53 -8.41 2.82 -11.08
C LYS A 53 -7.46 2.95 -9.90
N LEU A 54 -7.62 3.96 -9.05
CA LEU A 54 -6.75 4.22 -7.90
C LEU A 54 -6.64 3.02 -6.96
N VAL A 55 -7.76 2.44 -6.53
CA VAL A 55 -7.76 1.33 -5.56
C VAL A 55 -7.15 0.06 -6.16
N PRO A 56 -7.56 -0.41 -7.35
CA PRO A 56 -6.89 -1.54 -8.00
C PRO A 56 -5.38 -1.33 -8.24
N TRP A 57 -4.97 -0.12 -8.61
CA TRP A 57 -3.56 0.23 -8.76
C TRP A 57 -2.82 0.20 -7.41
N PHE A 58 -3.44 0.71 -6.34
CA PHE A 58 -2.87 0.68 -5.01
C PHE A 58 -2.65 -0.74 -4.49
N TYR A 59 -3.59 -1.66 -4.73
CA TYR A 59 -3.39 -3.08 -4.41
C TYR A 59 -2.20 -3.70 -5.14
N ARG A 60 -1.84 -3.23 -6.35
CA ARG A 60 -0.60 -3.68 -7.02
C ARG A 60 0.65 -3.21 -6.26
N ILE A 61 0.66 -1.95 -5.80
CA ILE A 61 1.76 -1.42 -4.97
C ILE A 61 1.90 -2.25 -3.69
N LEU A 62 0.80 -2.52 -2.99
CA LEU A 62 0.81 -3.34 -1.77
C LEU A 62 1.36 -4.74 -2.02
N ASN A 63 0.88 -5.43 -3.07
CA ASN A 63 1.36 -6.77 -3.37
C ASN A 63 2.86 -6.79 -3.67
N ASN A 64 3.36 -5.81 -4.44
CA ASN A 64 4.79 -5.70 -4.70
C ASN A 64 5.60 -5.47 -3.41
N ALA A 65 5.13 -4.59 -2.53
CA ALA A 65 5.78 -4.32 -1.24
C ALA A 65 5.81 -5.57 -0.34
N ILE A 66 4.72 -6.34 -0.29
CA ILE A 66 4.65 -7.60 0.45
C ILE A 66 5.62 -8.63 -0.12
N THR A 67 5.67 -8.78 -1.45
CA THR A 67 6.65 -9.66 -2.11
C THR A 67 8.08 -9.26 -1.78
N ASP A 68 8.39 -7.97 -1.78
CA ASP A 68 9.72 -7.46 -1.40
C ASP A 68 10.09 -7.78 0.05
N VAL A 69 9.14 -7.68 0.98
CA VAL A 69 9.35 -8.09 2.38
C VAL A 69 9.79 -9.55 2.47
N TYR A 70 9.05 -10.45 1.81
CA TYR A 70 9.38 -11.87 1.84
C TYR A 70 10.70 -12.19 1.14
N ARG A 71 10.97 -11.50 0.02
CA ARG A 71 12.23 -11.63 -0.70
C ARG A 71 13.43 -11.22 0.17
N ARG A 72 13.33 -10.12 0.92
CA ARG A 72 14.41 -9.68 1.83
C ARG A 72 14.61 -10.64 2.99
N ARG A 73 13.53 -11.11 3.61
CA ARG A 73 13.60 -12.11 4.69
C ARG A 73 14.26 -13.42 4.25
N GLN A 74 14.08 -13.84 2.99
CA GLN A 74 14.76 -15.02 2.44
C GLN A 74 16.27 -14.82 2.22
N VAL A 75 16.72 -13.58 2.03
CA VAL A 75 18.14 -13.26 1.81
C VAL A 75 18.88 -13.05 3.14
N GLU A 76 18.17 -12.64 4.19
CA GLU A 76 18.71 -12.41 5.54
C GLU A 76 18.78 -13.67 6.41
N ALA A 77 18.13 -14.77 5.99
CA ALA A 77 18.09 -16.06 6.69
C ALA A 77 19.16 -17.03 6.16
#